data_AF-A0A0K9Y4S4-F1
#
_entry.id   AF-A0A0K9Y4S4-F1
#
_cell.length_a   1.000
_cell.length_b   1.000
_cell.length_c   1.000
_cell.angle_alpha   90.00
_cell.angle_beta   90.00
_cell.angle_gamma   90.00
#
_symmetry.space_group_name_H-M   'P 1'
#
loop_
_entity.id
_entity.type
_entity.pdbx_description
1 polymer ?
#
loop_
_entity_poly.entity_id
_entity_poly.type
_entity_poly.pdbx_seq_one_letter_code
_entity_poly.pdbx_strand_id
1 'polypeptide(L)'
;MKNTIKLLSIIPFLLISSKSIAQIDTLNYLKQFEINKAQFINQPFSHLLNHITQIQPKSHWAHSSMKNKYIVKASTFNFCQMDYSFKNAVTLRITWQDTFPKSGVKYLQNKNGYYFTNEEKIFYGDKIVKDIMVYR
;
A
#
# COMPACT_ATOMS: atom_id res chain seq x y z
N MET A 1 34.58 64.73 -16.78
CA MET A 1 33.29 64.16 -17.21
C MET A 1 33.29 62.66 -16.96
N LYS A 2 32.31 62.18 -16.18
CA LYS A 2 31.67 60.85 -16.23
C LYS A 2 32.53 59.61 -15.94
N ASN A 3 32.10 58.59 -15.22
CA ASN A 3 30.97 58.34 -14.31
C ASN A 3 31.32 57.05 -13.57
N THR A 4 31.07 57.00 -12.27
CA THR A 4 31.14 55.79 -11.45
C THR A 4 30.09 54.77 -11.87
N ILE A 5 30.44 53.50 -12.03
CA ILE A 5 29.47 52.39 -11.97
C ILE A 5 29.98 51.38 -10.93
N LYS A 6 29.42 51.48 -9.72
CA LYS A 6 29.51 50.45 -8.69
C LYS A 6 28.59 49.30 -9.12
N LEU A 7 29.14 48.17 -9.55
CA LEU A 7 28.37 46.94 -9.73
C LEU A 7 28.15 46.31 -8.35
N LEU A 8 26.96 46.54 -7.80
CA LEU A 8 26.41 45.78 -6.68
C LEU A 8 26.05 44.38 -7.20
N SER A 9 26.89 43.38 -6.92
CA SER A 9 26.51 41.97 -7.10
C SER A 9 25.54 41.59 -5.99
N ILE A 10 24.25 41.73 -6.23
CA ILE A 10 23.20 41.13 -5.40
C ILE A 10 22.97 39.72 -5.94
N ILE A 11 23.56 38.73 -5.29
CA ILE A 11 23.25 37.32 -5.52
C ILE A 11 21.91 37.05 -4.83
N PRO A 12 20.82 36.72 -5.56
CA PRO A 12 19.60 36.28 -4.91
C PRO A 12 19.86 34.89 -4.34
N PHE A 13 19.96 34.81 -3.02
CA PHE A 13 20.00 33.55 -2.27
C PHE A 13 18.66 32.86 -2.48
N LEU A 14 18.60 31.95 -3.46
CA LEU A 14 17.45 31.08 -3.70
C LEU A 14 17.22 30.24 -2.44
N LEU A 15 16.25 30.65 -1.62
CA LEU A 15 15.71 29.86 -0.52
C LEU A 15 14.96 28.66 -1.12
N ILE A 16 15.71 27.63 -1.50
CA ILE A 16 15.15 26.32 -1.81
C ILE A 16 14.69 25.76 -0.47
N SER A 17 13.42 25.99 -0.15
CA SER A 17 12.74 25.28 0.92
C SER A 17 12.76 23.79 0.55
N SER A 18 13.72 23.06 1.12
CA SER A 18 13.68 21.61 1.14
C SER A 18 12.44 21.23 1.92
N LYS A 19 11.35 20.92 1.20
CA LYS A 19 10.23 20.20 1.79
C LYS A 19 10.80 18.87 2.27
N SER A 20 11.15 18.79 3.55
CA SER A 20 11.38 17.53 4.23
C SER A 20 10.07 16.75 4.08
N ILE A 21 10.05 15.78 3.18
CA ILE A 21 8.95 14.81 3.13
C ILE A 21 9.15 13.96 4.38
N ALA A 22 8.49 14.36 5.47
CA ALA A 22 8.47 13.56 6.67
C ALA A 22 8.04 12.15 6.29
N GLN A 23 8.81 11.15 6.73
CA GLN A 23 8.46 9.76 6.49
C GLN A 23 7.10 9.50 7.13
N ILE A 24 6.13 9.08 6.31
CA ILE A 24 4.81 8.73 6.81
C ILE A 24 4.93 7.63 7.87
N ASP A 25 4.21 7.80 8.97
CA ASP A 25 3.98 6.71 9.90
C ASP A 25 2.98 5.73 9.28
N THR A 26 3.51 4.77 8.53
CA THR A 26 2.75 3.74 7.82
C THR A 26 1.75 3.03 8.73
N LEU A 27 2.13 2.72 9.98
CA LEU A 27 1.27 1.98 10.90
C LEU A 27 0.08 2.84 11.32
N ASN A 28 0.34 4.05 11.81
CA ASN A 28 -0.72 4.95 12.26
C ASN A 28 -1.64 5.40 11.11
N TYR A 29 -1.07 5.63 9.93
CA TYR A 29 -1.84 5.92 8.73
C TYR A 29 -2.79 4.77 8.36
N LEU A 30 -2.29 3.54 8.32
CA LEU A 30 -3.12 2.39 7.96
C LEU A 30 -4.16 2.05 9.05
N LYS A 31 -3.84 2.28 10.32
CA LYS A 31 -4.79 2.08 11.43
C LYS A 31 -6.06 2.91 11.28
N GLN A 32 -6.02 4.05 10.59
CA GLN A 32 -7.24 4.82 10.31
C GLN A 32 -8.24 4.05 9.45
N PHE A 33 -7.79 3.18 8.54
CA PHE A 33 -8.67 2.35 7.71
C PHE A 33 -9.28 1.19 8.50
N GLU A 34 -8.59 0.69 9.54
CA GLU A 34 -9.15 -0.29 10.46
C GLU A 34 -10.19 0.34 11.39
N ILE A 35 -9.89 1.51 11.96
CA ILE A 35 -10.82 2.27 12.83
C ILE A 35 -12.10 2.60 12.07
N ASN A 36 -11.98 3.07 10.83
CA ASN A 36 -13.10 3.48 9.98
C ASN A 36 -13.57 2.36 9.02
N LYS A 37 -13.27 1.08 9.33
CA LYS A 37 -13.50 -0.04 8.40
C LYS A 37 -14.93 -0.22 7.93
N ALA A 38 -15.91 0.30 8.66
CA ALA A 38 -17.31 0.30 8.25
C ALA A 38 -17.55 0.94 6.86
N GLN A 39 -16.71 1.90 6.44
CA GLN A 39 -16.78 2.54 5.11
C GLN A 39 -16.28 1.63 3.97
N PHE A 40 -15.55 0.55 4.30
CA PHE A 40 -14.85 -0.29 3.33
C PHE A 40 -15.33 -1.74 3.35
N ILE A 41 -15.96 -2.19 4.43
CA ILE A 41 -16.60 -3.51 4.50
C ILE A 41 -17.81 -3.54 3.55
N ASN A 42 -18.06 -4.70 2.95
CA ASN A 42 -19.07 -4.94 1.90
C ASN A 42 -18.83 -4.11 0.62
N GLN A 43 -17.64 -3.53 0.45
CA GLN A 43 -17.22 -2.84 -0.76
C GLN A 43 -16.12 -3.63 -1.47
N PRO A 44 -15.95 -3.46 -2.80
CA PRO A 44 -14.79 -3.99 -3.52
C PRO A 44 -13.48 -3.46 -2.94
N PHE A 45 -12.44 -4.29 -2.91
CA PHE A 45 -11.12 -3.89 -2.39
C PHE A 45 -10.50 -2.72 -3.15
N SER A 46 -10.83 -2.54 -4.42
CA SER A 46 -10.47 -1.36 -5.20
C SER A 46 -10.95 -0.06 -4.56
N HIS A 47 -12.12 -0.05 -3.91
CA HIS A 47 -12.62 1.11 -3.16
C HIS A 47 -11.64 1.49 -2.04
N LEU A 48 -11.20 0.52 -1.23
CA LEU A 48 -10.18 0.75 -0.20
C LEU A 48 -8.86 1.20 -0.81
N LEU A 49 -8.34 0.53 -1.84
CA LEU A 49 -7.07 0.88 -2.48
C LEU A 49 -7.05 2.30 -3.04
N ASN A 50 -8.19 2.79 -3.55
CA ASN A 50 -8.31 4.16 -4.05
C ASN A 50 -8.28 5.20 -2.92
N HIS A 51 -8.66 4.84 -1.70
CA HIS A 51 -8.58 5.71 -0.52
C HIS A 51 -7.20 5.68 0.14
N ILE A 52 -6.39 4.63 -0.06
CA ILE A 52 -5.01 4.58 0.42
C ILE A 52 -4.11 5.38 -0.54
N THR A 53 -4.15 6.71 -0.48
CA THR A 53 -3.48 7.57 -1.47
C THR A 53 -2.02 7.89 -1.17
N GLN A 54 -1.61 7.92 0.11
CA GLN A 54 -0.26 8.35 0.49
C GLN A 54 0.83 7.29 0.23
N ILE A 55 0.46 6.02 0.31
CA ILE A 55 1.34 4.86 0.09
C ILE A 55 0.55 3.72 -0.53
N GLN A 56 1.21 2.81 -1.22
CA GLN A 56 0.57 1.63 -1.82
C GLN A 56 1.23 0.35 -1.29
N PRO A 57 0.50 -0.77 -1.21
CA PRO A 57 1.11 -2.06 -0.93
C PRO A 57 2.18 -2.40 -1.97
N LYS A 58 3.23 -3.08 -1.52
CA LYS A 58 4.37 -3.46 -2.36
C LYS A 58 4.51 -4.97 -2.51
N SER A 59 4.00 -5.74 -1.56
CA SER A 59 3.99 -7.21 -1.61
C SER A 59 2.70 -7.76 -1.00
N HIS A 60 2.37 -8.99 -1.33
CA HIS A 60 1.14 -9.62 -0.86
C HIS A 60 1.31 -11.13 -0.59
N TRP A 61 0.48 -11.66 0.32
CA TRP A 61 0.40 -13.08 0.64
C TRP A 61 -1.05 -13.52 0.76
N ALA A 62 -1.38 -14.72 0.28
CA ALA A 62 -2.70 -15.31 0.44
C ALA A 62 -2.74 -16.33 1.57
N HIS A 63 -3.81 -16.27 2.35
CA HIS A 63 -4.09 -17.14 3.49
C HIS A 63 -5.27 -18.04 3.17
N SER A 64 -4.99 -19.33 3.12
CA SER A 64 -6.00 -20.35 2.84
C SER A 64 -6.88 -20.62 4.06
N SER A 65 -8.05 -21.20 3.83
CA SER A 65 -8.87 -21.74 4.91
C SER A 65 -8.18 -22.96 5.53
N MET A 66 -8.22 -23.10 6.85
CA MET A 66 -7.72 -24.31 7.54
C MET A 66 -8.41 -25.59 7.05
N LYS A 67 -9.69 -25.49 6.67
CA LYS A 67 -10.48 -26.63 6.18
C LYS A 67 -10.22 -26.96 4.70
N ASN A 68 -9.72 -26.01 3.92
CA ASN A 68 -9.49 -26.19 2.49
C ASN A 68 -8.33 -25.31 2.02
N LYS A 69 -7.19 -25.95 1.72
CA LYS A 69 -5.96 -25.29 1.26
C LYS A 69 -6.03 -24.73 -0.16
N TYR A 70 -7.06 -25.09 -0.94
CA TYR A 70 -7.24 -24.68 -2.33
C TYR A 70 -8.08 -23.41 -2.49
N ILE A 71 -8.65 -22.89 -1.40
CA ILE A 71 -9.36 -21.62 -1.38
C ILE A 71 -8.60 -20.59 -0.55
N VAL A 72 -8.77 -19.32 -0.90
CA VAL A 72 -8.23 -18.17 -0.17
C VAL A 72 -9.36 -17.53 0.61
N LYS A 73 -9.14 -17.32 1.92
CA LYS A 73 -10.12 -16.68 2.83
C LYS A 73 -9.65 -15.30 3.30
N ALA A 74 -8.34 -15.06 3.29
CA ALA A 74 -7.77 -13.77 3.62
C ALA A 74 -6.50 -13.53 2.81
N SER A 75 -6.06 -12.29 2.74
CA SER A 75 -4.78 -11.90 2.17
C SER A 75 -4.13 -10.83 3.03
N THR A 76 -2.81 -10.80 3.06
CA THR A 76 -2.03 -9.74 3.68
C THR A 76 -1.32 -8.94 2.61
N PHE A 77 -1.28 -7.63 2.82
CA PHE A 77 -0.69 -6.64 1.94
C PHE A 77 0.31 -5.84 2.75
N ASN A 78 1.59 -5.90 2.37
CA ASN A 78 2.68 -5.27 3.11
C ASN A 78 3.17 -4.04 2.36
N PHE A 79 3.55 -3.01 3.10
CA PHE A 79 3.99 -1.72 2.56
C PHE A 79 5.52 -1.64 2.41
N CYS A 80 6.15 -2.80 2.26
CA CYS A 80 7.58 -3.00 2.01
C CYS A 80 7.79 -4.00 0.86
N GLN A 81 8.99 -3.98 0.28
CA GLN A 81 9.38 -4.99 -0.71
C GLN A 81 9.30 -6.40 -0.11
N MET A 82 9.13 -7.39 -0.99
CA MET A 82 8.91 -8.79 -0.63
C MET A 82 9.98 -9.31 0.35
N ASP A 83 11.25 -9.01 0.11
CA ASP A 83 12.38 -9.49 0.95
C ASP A 83 12.31 -9.02 2.42
N TYR A 84 11.58 -7.94 2.68
CA TYR A 84 11.38 -7.38 4.03
C TYR A 84 10.01 -7.75 4.61
N SER A 85 9.14 -8.41 3.84
CA SER A 85 7.77 -8.71 4.26
C SER A 85 7.67 -9.69 5.44
N PHE A 86 8.75 -10.40 5.74
CA PHE A 86 8.87 -11.31 6.88
C PHE A 86 9.47 -10.66 8.13
N LYS A 87 9.90 -9.39 8.05
CA LYS A 87 10.66 -8.69 9.10
C LYS A 87 9.82 -7.61 9.79
N ASN A 88 8.82 -8.03 10.58
CA ASN A 88 7.97 -7.11 11.37
C ASN A 88 7.38 -5.98 10.48
N ALA A 89 6.85 -6.38 9.33
CA ALA A 89 6.34 -5.47 8.33
C ALA A 89 4.96 -4.94 8.75
N VAL A 90 4.73 -3.64 8.54
CA VAL A 90 3.37 -3.10 8.68
C VAL A 90 2.47 -3.78 7.64
N THR A 91 1.46 -4.47 8.14
CA THR A 91 0.63 -5.40 7.40
C THR A 91 -0.82 -4.94 7.42
N LEU A 92 -1.43 -4.82 6.24
CA LEU A 92 -2.87 -4.72 6.06
C LEU A 92 -3.41 -6.11 5.73
N ARG A 93 -4.20 -6.69 6.63
CA ARG A 93 -4.88 -7.96 6.42
C ARG A 93 -6.32 -7.72 6.02
N ILE A 94 -6.71 -8.29 4.89
CA ILE A 94 -8.07 -8.30 4.39
C ILE A 94 -8.63 -9.71 4.56
N THR A 95 -9.77 -9.82 5.25
CA THR A 95 -10.60 -11.02 5.18
C THR A 95 -11.60 -10.83 4.05
N TRP A 96 -11.72 -11.81 3.17
CA TRP A 96 -12.63 -11.76 2.03
C TRP A 96 -14.02 -12.23 2.43
N GLN A 97 -15.06 -11.62 1.84
CA GLN A 97 -16.44 -12.06 2.04
C GLN A 97 -16.65 -13.45 1.46
N ASP A 98 -16.33 -13.59 0.18
CA ASP A 98 -16.36 -14.85 -0.54
C ASP A 98 -14.96 -15.40 -0.72
N THR A 99 -14.83 -16.71 -0.61
CA THR A 99 -13.57 -17.39 -0.88
C THR A 99 -13.38 -17.59 -2.37
N PHE A 100 -12.14 -17.59 -2.84
CA PHE A 100 -11.81 -17.80 -4.25
C PHE A 100 -10.66 -18.79 -4.44
N PRO A 101 -10.49 -19.37 -5.64
CA PRO A 101 -9.45 -20.37 -5.89
C PRO A 101 -8.03 -19.82 -5.66
N LYS A 102 -7.23 -20.61 -4.95
CA LYS A 102 -5.81 -20.32 -4.70
C LYS A 102 -4.97 -20.39 -5.98
N SER A 103 -5.41 -21.12 -6.99
CA SER A 103 -4.71 -21.27 -8.27
C SER A 103 -4.43 -19.94 -8.94
N GLY A 104 -5.42 -19.03 -8.98
CA GLY A 104 -5.25 -17.69 -9.56
C GLY A 104 -4.19 -16.86 -8.84
N VAL A 105 -4.21 -16.88 -7.50
CA VAL A 105 -3.16 -16.21 -6.70
C VAL A 105 -1.79 -16.85 -6.94
N LYS A 106 -1.71 -18.18 -6.94
CA LYS A 106 -0.44 -18.89 -7.13
C LYS A 106 0.18 -18.59 -8.49
N TYR A 107 -0.65 -18.49 -9.53
CA TYR A 107 -0.19 -18.08 -10.85
C TYR A 107 0.48 -16.70 -10.80
N LEU A 108 -0.20 -15.70 -10.21
CA LEU A 108 0.34 -14.34 -10.08
C LEU A 108 1.58 -14.28 -9.19
N GLN A 109 1.59 -14.98 -8.05
CA GLN A 109 2.75 -15.04 -7.16
C GLN A 109 3.98 -15.65 -7.83
N ASN A 110 3.80 -16.70 -8.64
CA ASN A 110 4.88 -17.30 -9.41
C ASN A 110 5.39 -16.35 -10.50
N LYS A 111 4.48 -15.63 -11.16
CA LYS A 111 4.81 -14.69 -12.25
C LYS A 111 5.52 -13.44 -11.73
N ASN A 112 5.01 -12.85 -10.65
CA ASN A 112 5.39 -11.53 -10.17
C ASN A 112 6.19 -11.59 -8.86
N GLY A 113 6.62 -12.77 -8.41
CA GLY A 113 7.48 -12.91 -7.23
C GLY A 113 6.90 -12.31 -5.94
N TYR A 114 5.58 -12.46 -5.74
CA TYR A 114 4.82 -11.91 -4.60
C TYR A 114 4.75 -10.38 -4.50
N TYR A 115 5.29 -9.64 -5.48
CA TYR A 115 5.09 -8.20 -5.55
C TYR A 115 3.61 -7.88 -5.81
N PHE A 116 3.17 -6.72 -5.31
CA PHE A 116 1.81 -6.24 -5.55
C PHE A 116 1.83 -5.28 -6.75
N THR A 117 1.68 -5.84 -7.95
CA THR A 117 1.72 -5.09 -9.21
C THR A 117 0.31 -4.67 -9.65
N ASN A 118 0.20 -4.05 -10.83
CA ASN A 118 -1.09 -3.74 -11.43
C ASN A 118 -1.95 -4.99 -11.69
N GLU A 119 -1.33 -6.14 -11.98
CA GLU A 119 -2.06 -7.39 -12.20
C GLU A 119 -2.70 -7.89 -10.90
N GLU A 120 -1.97 -7.87 -9.78
CA GLU A 120 -2.55 -8.16 -8.46
C GLU A 120 -3.63 -7.14 -8.10
N LYS A 121 -3.39 -5.85 -8.36
CA LYS A 121 -4.38 -4.80 -8.10
C LYS A 121 -5.70 -5.08 -8.84
N ILE A 122 -5.63 -5.46 -10.11
CA ILE A 122 -6.81 -5.85 -10.91
C ILE A 122 -7.41 -7.13 -10.36
N PHE A 123 -6.59 -8.16 -10.13
CA PHE A 123 -7.05 -9.46 -9.65
C PHE A 123 -7.76 -9.35 -8.29
N TYR A 124 -7.27 -8.55 -7.36
CA TYR A 124 -7.90 -8.41 -6.04
C TYR A 124 -8.98 -7.33 -6.00
N GLY A 125 -8.97 -6.38 -6.94
CA GLY A 125 -9.76 -5.15 -6.87
C GLY A 125 -11.27 -5.34 -6.86
N ASP A 126 -11.77 -6.41 -7.45
CA ASP A 126 -13.19 -6.76 -7.52
C ASP A 126 -13.70 -7.54 -6.29
N LYS A 127 -12.80 -8.01 -5.42
CA LYS A 127 -13.14 -8.87 -4.29
C LYS A 127 -13.72 -8.06 -3.16
N ILE A 128 -14.79 -8.59 -2.56
CA ILE A 128 -15.51 -7.90 -1.49
C ILE A 128 -14.80 -8.08 -0.16
N VAL A 129 -14.57 -6.96 0.52
CA VAL A 129 -13.92 -6.89 1.83
C VAL A 129 -14.95 -7.25 2.91
N LYS A 130 -14.63 -8.25 3.74
CA LYS A 130 -15.43 -8.61 4.93
C LYS A 130 -14.90 -7.97 6.21
N ASP A 131 -13.58 -7.88 6.33
CA ASP A 131 -12.93 -7.31 7.50
C ASP A 131 -11.55 -6.77 7.13
N ILE A 132 -11.12 -5.78 7.90
CA ILE A 132 -9.83 -5.10 7.77
C ILE A 132 -9.15 -5.14 9.14
N MET A 133 -7.87 -5.51 9.14
CA MET A 133 -7.01 -5.48 10.32
C MET A 133 -5.64 -4.98 9.92
N VAL A 134 -5.04 -4.13 10.75
CA VAL A 134 -3.70 -3.58 10.56
C VAL A 134 -2.83 -3.95 11.75
N TYR A 135 -1.62 -4.44 11.51
CA TYR A 135 -0.69 -4.83 12.56
C TYR A 135 0.76 -4.79 12.08
N ARG A 136 1.67 -5.20 12.97
CA ARG A 136 3.09 -5.43 12.72
C ARG A 136 3.44 -6.86 13.08
#